data_AF-A0A2N4YNT3-F1
#
_entry.id   AF-A0A2N4YNT3-F1
#
_cell.length_a   1.000
_cell.length_b   1.000
_cell.length_c   1.000
_cell.angle_alpha   90.00
_cell.angle_beta   90.00
_cell.angle_gamma   90.00
#
_symmetry.space_group_name_H-M   'P 1'
#
loop_
_entity.id
_entity.type
_entity.pdbx_description
1 polymer ?
#
loop_
_entity_poly.entity_id
_entity_poly.type
_entity_poly.pdbx_seq_one_letter_code
_entity_poly.pdbx_strand_id
1 'polypeptide(L)'
;WYPDVPRWIWILSIIFFIGAMNLCNVRVFGEMEFWLSLIKVVAIIAMMAAGAGIIFFGFGHSFPATGLENLWSHGGFAPHGWQGIIASLGIVMFAFGGVEIIGVTAAEAQNPKKVIPQAINTIPLRIILFYVCTLAVLMAIFPWNSFGEQGSPFVLIFDGLGIPAAATVLN
;
A
#
# COMPACT_ATOMS: atom_id res chain seq x y z
N TRP A 1 -6.19 16.71 -8.33
CA TRP A 1 -6.95 16.93 -9.58
C TRP A 1 -8.02 18.02 -9.43
N TYR A 2 -8.93 17.95 -8.44
CA TYR A 2 -9.86 19.05 -8.12
C TYR A 2 -10.01 19.24 -6.60
N PRO A 3 -9.22 20.12 -5.97
CA PRO A 3 -9.18 20.27 -4.52
C PRO A 3 -10.46 20.90 -3.94
N ASP A 4 -11.21 21.66 -4.74
CA ASP A 4 -12.42 22.38 -4.30
C ASP A 4 -13.66 21.47 -4.21
N VAL A 5 -13.59 20.26 -4.76
CA VAL A 5 -14.70 19.30 -4.71
C VAL A 5 -14.61 18.52 -3.39
N PRO A 6 -15.68 18.52 -2.56
CA PRO A 6 -15.71 17.74 -1.33
C PRO A 6 -15.38 16.27 -1.57
N ARG A 7 -14.48 15.71 -0.74
CA ARG A 7 -13.99 14.32 -0.87
C ARG A 7 -15.12 13.28 -0.91
N TRP A 8 -16.22 13.52 -0.19
CA TRP A 8 -17.35 12.60 -0.13
C TRP A 8 -18.02 12.40 -1.50
N ILE A 9 -17.99 13.40 -2.39
CA ILE A 9 -18.56 13.30 -3.74
C ILE A 9 -17.78 12.29 -4.57
N TRP A 10 -16.45 12.37 -4.51
CA TRP A 10 -15.56 11.41 -5.17
C TRP A 10 -15.74 9.99 -4.63
N ILE A 11 -15.83 9.85 -3.30
CA ILE A 11 -16.04 8.54 -2.66
C ILE A 11 -17.37 7.93 -3.11
N LEU A 12 -18.47 8.68 -3.05
CA LEU A 12 -19.78 8.19 -3.49
C LEU A 12 -19.80 7.87 -4.98
N SER A 13 -19.21 8.74 -5.83
CA SER A 13 -19.17 8.52 -7.27
C SER A 13 -18.49 7.19 -7.63
N ILE A 14 -17.36 6.88 -6.98
CA ILE A 14 -16.64 5.62 -7.21
C ILE A 14 -17.46 4.43 -6.72
N ILE A 15 -18.09 4.53 -5.54
CA ILE A 15 -18.95 3.46 -5.00
C ILE A 15 -20.12 3.16 -5.95
N PHE A 16 -20.82 4.19 -6.42
CA PHE A 16 -21.92 4.03 -7.37
C PHE A 16 -21.45 3.45 -8.71
N PHE A 17 -20.29 3.90 -9.20
CA PHE A 17 -19.72 3.38 -10.44
C PHE A 17 -19.40 1.88 -10.35
N ILE A 18 -18.66 1.47 -9.31
CA ILE A 18 -18.32 0.06 -9.07
C ILE A 18 -19.60 -0.76 -8.84
N GLY A 19 -20.56 -0.23 -8.07
CA GLY A 19 -21.85 -0.88 -7.83
C GLY A 19 -22.66 -1.09 -9.11
N ALA A 20 -22.73 -0.08 -9.98
CA ALA A 20 -23.42 -0.19 -11.27
C ALA A 20 -22.75 -1.21 -12.20
N MET A 21 -21.42 -1.26 -12.23
CA MET A 21 -20.68 -2.27 -13.00
C MET A 21 -20.98 -3.70 -12.52
N ASN A 22 -21.03 -3.89 -11.20
CA ASN A 22 -21.34 -5.18 -10.60
C ASN A 22 -22.75 -5.66 -10.98
N LEU A 23 -23.73 -4.75 -11.03
CA LEU A 23 -25.11 -5.08 -11.42
C LEU A 23 -25.26 -5.40 -12.92
N CYS A 24 -24.47 -4.76 -13.79
CA CYS A 24 -24.62 -4.92 -15.24
C CYS A 24 -23.86 -6.12 -15.81
N ASN A 25 -22.62 -6.39 -15.36
CA ASN A 25 -21.82 -7.46 -15.95
C ASN A 25 -20.72 -7.96 -15.00
N VAL A 26 -20.99 -9.09 -14.33
CA VAL A 26 -20.06 -9.76 -13.40
C VAL A 26 -18.75 -10.15 -14.08
N ARG A 27 -18.76 -10.42 -15.38
CA ARG A 27 -17.54 -10.75 -16.14
C ARG A 27 -16.63 -9.53 -16.32
N VAL A 28 -17.22 -8.36 -16.60
CA VAL A 28 -16.47 -7.10 -16.71
C VAL A 28 -15.88 -6.71 -15.36
N PHE A 29 -16.61 -6.97 -14.26
CA PHE A 29 -16.07 -6.76 -12.92
C PHE A 29 -14.80 -7.58 -12.67
N GLY A 30 -14.82 -8.88 -13.00
CA GLY A 30 -13.66 -9.76 -12.83
C GLY A 30 -12.45 -9.34 -13.68
N GLU A 31 -12.66 -8.92 -14.92
CA GLU A 31 -11.58 -8.40 -15.79
C GLU A 31 -11.00 -7.08 -15.23
N MET A 32 -11.87 -6.17 -14.77
CA MET A 32 -11.44 -4.91 -14.15
C MET A 32 -10.65 -5.12 -12.87
N GLU A 33 -11.08 -6.04 -12.01
CA GLU A 33 -10.37 -6.39 -10.78
C GLU A 33 -8.96 -6.91 -11.08
N PHE A 34 -8.81 -7.74 -12.12
CA PHE A 34 -7.51 -8.21 -12.58
C PHE A 34 -6.61 -7.05 -13.02
N TRP A 35 -7.11 -6.14 -13.87
CA TRP A 35 -6.33 -4.98 -14.33
C TRP A 35 -5.96 -4.03 -13.19
N LEU A 36 -6.89 -3.72 -12.30
CA LEU A 36 -6.63 -2.88 -11.12
C LEU A 36 -5.62 -3.52 -10.17
N SER A 37 -5.68 -4.84 -10.00
CA SER A 37 -4.72 -5.59 -9.20
C SER A 37 -3.32 -5.58 -9.83
N LEU A 38 -3.23 -5.69 -11.15
CA LEU A 38 -1.97 -5.57 -11.88
C LEU A 38 -1.34 -4.19 -11.69
N ILE A 39 -2.13 -3.12 -11.86
CA ILE A 39 -1.67 -1.73 -11.65
C ILE A 39 -1.14 -1.55 -10.23
N LYS A 40 -1.84 -2.08 -9.22
CA LYS A 40 -1.41 -2.03 -7.81
C LYS A 40 -0.05 -2.69 -7.60
N VAL A 41 0.15 -3.89 -8.14
CA VAL A 41 1.43 -4.61 -8.02
C VAL A 41 2.56 -3.87 -8.72
N VAL A 42 2.33 -3.39 -9.94
CA VAL A 42 3.32 -2.61 -10.70
C VAL A 42 3.70 -1.33 -9.96
N ALA A 43 2.73 -0.60 -9.41
CA ALA A 43 2.98 0.59 -8.63
C ALA A 43 3.86 0.30 -7.40
N ILE A 44 3.56 -0.77 -6.64
CA ILE A 44 4.35 -1.15 -5.47
C ILE A 44 5.79 -1.52 -5.85
N ILE A 45 5.98 -2.28 -6.92
CA ILE A 45 7.32 -2.65 -7.40
C ILE A 45 8.09 -1.40 -7.87
N ALA A 46 7.44 -0.51 -8.62
CA ALA A 46 8.04 0.74 -9.07
C ALA A 46 8.46 1.62 -7.88
N MET A 47 7.64 1.69 -6.83
CA MET A 47 7.96 2.44 -5.60
C MET A 47 9.14 1.83 -4.83
N MET A 48 9.18 0.50 -4.69
CA MET A 48 10.31 -0.17 -4.05
C MET A 48 11.61 0.06 -4.82
N ALA A 49 11.58 -0.03 -6.15
CA ALA A 49 12.74 0.21 -6.99
C ALA A 49 13.19 1.68 -6.94
N ALA A 50 12.25 2.60 -7.03
CA ALA A 50 12.47 4.04 -6.89
C ALA A 50 13.11 4.38 -5.55
N GLY A 51 12.51 3.96 -4.44
CA GLY A 51 13.02 4.24 -3.11
C GLY A 51 14.37 3.56 -2.83
N ALA A 52 14.59 2.33 -3.30
CA ALA A 52 15.91 1.71 -3.26
C ALA A 52 16.94 2.52 -4.07
N GLY A 53 16.55 3.05 -5.23
CA GLY A 53 17.37 3.95 -6.03
C GLY A 53 17.81 5.20 -5.27
N ILE A 54 16.89 5.84 -4.55
CA ILE A 54 17.18 6.99 -3.69
C ILE A 54 18.17 6.59 -2.57
N ILE A 55 17.93 5.47 -1.90
CA ILE A 55 18.74 5.00 -0.76
C ILE A 55 20.18 4.64 -1.19
N PHE A 56 20.36 3.94 -2.31
CA PHE A 56 21.67 3.43 -2.73
C PHE A 56 22.48 4.42 -3.58
N PHE A 57 21.83 5.19 -4.47
CA PHE A 57 22.51 6.09 -5.40
C PHE A 57 22.42 7.56 -4.99
N GLY A 58 21.62 7.89 -3.97
CA GLY A 58 21.44 9.28 -3.53
C GLY A 58 20.76 10.17 -4.58
N PHE A 59 20.03 9.58 -5.54
CA PHE A 59 19.25 10.35 -6.51
C PHE A 59 18.11 11.07 -5.78
N GLY A 60 18.25 12.38 -5.57
CA GLY A 60 17.20 13.22 -4.97
C GLY A 60 17.79 14.49 -4.36
N HIS A 61 17.56 15.63 -5.00
CA HIS A 61 18.14 16.93 -4.60
C HIS A 61 17.61 17.50 -3.27
N SER A 62 16.60 16.87 -2.65
CA SER A 62 15.76 17.53 -1.63
C SER A 62 15.75 16.87 -0.25
N PHE A 63 16.42 15.73 -0.05
CA PHE A 63 16.41 15.04 1.23
C PHE A 63 17.83 14.67 1.64
N PRO A 64 18.26 14.97 2.89
CA PRO A 64 19.49 14.40 3.41
C PRO A 64 19.43 12.89 3.21
N ALA A 65 20.52 12.27 2.79
CA ALA A 65 20.66 10.82 2.71
C ALA A 65 20.66 10.22 4.13
N THR A 66 19.60 10.43 4.89
CA THR A 66 19.29 9.65 6.07
C THR A 66 18.93 8.27 5.55
N GLY A 67 19.92 7.38 5.53
CA GLY A 67 19.73 5.99 5.18
C GLY A 67 18.84 5.27 6.18
N LEU A 68 19.03 3.95 6.32
CA LEU A 68 18.28 3.06 7.22
C LEU A 68 18.18 3.56 8.68
N GLU A 69 18.98 4.56 9.07
CA GLU A 69 18.93 5.22 10.37
C GLU A 69 17.57 5.85 10.72
N ASN A 70 16.79 6.34 9.74
CA ASN A 70 15.46 6.88 9.99
C ASN A 70 14.49 5.87 10.62
N LEU A 71 14.74 4.56 10.44
CA LEU A 71 13.91 3.49 11.00
C LEU A 71 13.95 3.45 12.53
N TRP A 72 15.02 3.95 13.15
CA TRP A 72 15.21 3.88 14.61
C TRP A 72 15.63 5.22 15.25
N SER A 73 16.03 6.22 14.48
CA SER A 73 16.51 7.51 14.97
C SER A 73 15.42 8.31 15.73
N HIS A 74 14.16 8.20 15.31
CA HIS A 74 13.05 8.97 15.86
C HIS A 74 12.33 8.24 17.02
N GLY A 75 13.06 7.91 18.08
CA GLY A 75 12.49 7.27 19.28
C GLY A 75 12.51 5.74 19.29
N GLY A 76 13.35 5.12 18.46
CA GLY A 76 13.53 3.66 18.40
C GLY A 76 12.37 2.93 17.74
N PHE A 77 12.27 1.62 18.01
CA PHE A 77 11.23 0.74 17.44
C PHE A 77 9.81 1.06 17.96
N ALA A 78 9.70 1.57 19.19
CA ALA A 78 8.42 1.80 19.86
C ALA A 78 8.36 3.21 20.49
N PRO A 79 8.31 4.27 19.67
CA PRO A 79 8.31 5.66 20.17
C PRO A 79 7.10 6.00 21.02
N HIS A 80 5.96 5.33 20.78
CA HIS A 80 4.73 5.45 21.58
C HIS A 80 4.57 4.33 22.63
N GLY A 81 5.64 3.58 22.91
CA GLY A 81 5.63 2.45 23.84
C GLY A 81 4.71 1.30 23.42
N TRP A 82 4.44 0.39 24.36
CA TRP A 82 3.62 -0.81 24.11
C TRP A 82 2.16 -0.48 23.77
N GLN A 83 1.64 0.61 24.31
CA GLN A 83 0.29 1.08 24.03
C GLN A 83 0.13 1.49 22.56
N GLY A 84 1.14 2.15 21.97
CA GLY A 84 1.15 2.48 20.55
C GLY A 84 1.15 1.24 19.64
N ILE A 85 1.87 0.20 20.03
CA ILE A 85 1.88 -1.09 19.31
C ILE A 85 0.48 -1.73 19.35
N ILE A 86 -0.15 -1.77 20.53
CA ILE A 86 -1.50 -2.35 20.65
C ILE A 86 -2.53 -1.54 19.85
N ALA A 87 -2.43 -0.21 19.85
CA ALA A 87 -3.30 0.65 19.06
C ALA A 87 -3.10 0.44 17.55
N SER A 88 -1.86 0.25 17.08
CA SER A 88 -1.58 0.02 15.67
C SER A 88 -2.08 -1.34 15.19
N LEU A 89 -2.13 -2.36 16.05
CA LEU A 89 -2.74 -3.66 15.72
C LEU A 89 -4.19 -3.52 15.23
N GLY A 90 -4.97 -2.58 15.78
CA GLY A 90 -6.34 -2.33 15.31
C GLY A 90 -6.41 -1.85 13.87
N ILE A 91 -5.54 -0.90 13.50
CA ILE A 91 -5.43 -0.38 12.13
C ILE A 91 -4.92 -1.48 11.18
N VAL A 92 -3.94 -2.26 11.64
CA VAL A 92 -3.37 -3.39 10.89
C VAL A 92 -4.44 -4.45 10.62
N MET A 93 -5.23 -4.85 11.62
CA MET A 93 -6.34 -5.79 11.42
C MET A 93 -7.36 -5.28 10.41
N PHE A 94 -7.71 -3.99 10.47
CA PHE A 94 -8.62 -3.38 9.51
C PHE A 94 -8.03 -3.40 8.08
N ALA A 95 -6.74 -3.10 7.92
CA ALA A 95 -6.06 -3.10 6.62
C ALA A 95 -5.97 -4.50 5.99
N PHE A 96 -6.00 -5.56 6.80
CA PHE A 96 -6.03 -6.96 6.36
C PHE A 96 -7.44 -7.58 6.39
N GLY A 97 -8.48 -6.77 6.52
CA GLY A 97 -9.86 -7.22 6.37
C GLY A 97 -10.09 -7.84 4.99
N GLY A 98 -10.82 -8.95 4.96
CA GLY A 98 -11.06 -9.73 3.75
C GLY A 98 -10.13 -10.94 3.58
N VAL A 99 -9.06 -11.07 4.37
CA VAL A 99 -8.31 -12.33 4.48
C VAL A 99 -9.21 -13.45 5.04
N GLU A 100 -10.23 -13.11 5.83
CA GLU A 100 -11.22 -14.07 6.32
C GLU A 100 -12.02 -14.78 5.21
N ILE A 101 -12.12 -14.18 4.01
CA ILE A 101 -12.84 -14.76 2.87
C ILE A 101 -12.22 -16.09 2.42
N ILE A 102 -10.91 -16.28 2.65
CA ILE A 102 -10.23 -17.55 2.38
C ILE A 102 -10.81 -18.68 3.25
N GLY A 103 -11.19 -18.37 4.50
CA GLY A 103 -11.84 -19.33 5.39
C GLY A 103 -13.26 -19.68 4.94
N VAL A 104 -13.99 -18.75 4.32
CA VAL A 104 -15.34 -19.00 3.80
C VAL A 104 -15.29 -19.82 2.51
N THR A 105 -14.43 -19.41 1.57
CA THR A 105 -14.22 -20.09 0.28
C THR A 105 -13.51 -21.43 0.40
N ALA A 106 -12.88 -21.73 1.55
CA ALA A 106 -12.31 -23.04 1.85
C ALA A 106 -13.31 -24.19 1.71
N ALA A 107 -14.59 -23.95 2.03
CA ALA A 107 -15.66 -24.93 1.89
C ALA A 107 -16.05 -25.21 0.42
N GLU A 108 -15.76 -24.27 -0.48
CA GLU A 108 -16.09 -24.33 -1.91
C GLU A 108 -14.88 -24.73 -2.78
N ALA A 109 -13.68 -24.79 -2.20
CA ALA A 109 -12.45 -25.05 -2.92
C ALA A 109 -12.31 -26.53 -3.33
N GLN A 110 -11.90 -26.77 -4.58
CA GLN A 110 -11.54 -28.13 -5.02
C GLN A 110 -10.24 -28.59 -4.33
N ASN A 111 -10.28 -29.75 -3.68
CA ASN A 111 -9.17 -30.31 -2.90
C ASN A 111 -8.67 -29.41 -1.74
N PRO A 112 -9.53 -29.10 -0.76
CA PRO A 112 -9.24 -28.17 0.34
C PRO A 112 -7.95 -28.52 1.11
N LYS A 113 -7.65 -29.81 1.26
CA LYS A 113 -6.44 -30.32 1.94
C LYS A 113 -5.12 -29.84 1.32
N LYS A 114 -5.11 -29.46 0.04
CA LYS A 114 -3.92 -28.98 -0.67
C LYS A 114 -3.97 -27.47 -0.90
N VAL A 115 -5.12 -26.96 -1.34
CA VAL A 115 -5.25 -25.54 -1.73
C VAL A 115 -5.27 -24.59 -0.54
N ILE A 116 -5.88 -24.98 0.58
CA ILE A 116 -5.96 -24.12 1.78
C ILE A 116 -4.56 -23.92 2.40
N PRO A 117 -3.76 -24.96 2.68
CA PRO A 117 -2.41 -24.74 3.21
C PRO A 117 -1.52 -23.93 2.27
N GLN A 118 -1.65 -24.11 0.95
CA GLN A 118 -0.91 -23.32 -0.03
C GLN A 118 -1.31 -21.85 0.03
N ALA A 119 -2.61 -21.54 0.04
CA ALA A 119 -3.10 -20.17 0.17
C ALA A 119 -2.58 -19.53 1.46
N ILE A 120 -2.76 -20.19 2.60
CA ILE A 120 -2.30 -19.70 3.91
C ILE A 120 -0.81 -19.40 3.91
N ASN A 121 0.03 -20.29 3.39
CA ASN A 121 1.49 -20.09 3.38
C ASN A 121 1.95 -18.96 2.45
N THR A 122 1.16 -18.62 1.42
CA THR A 122 1.50 -17.52 0.50
C THR A 122 1.14 -16.14 1.03
N ILE A 123 0.18 -16.04 1.97
CA ILE A 123 -0.28 -14.75 2.50
C ILE A 123 0.84 -14.01 3.24
N PRO A 124 1.54 -14.60 4.24
CA PRO A 124 2.61 -13.89 4.95
C PRO A 124 3.71 -13.39 4.02
N LEU A 125 4.09 -14.19 3.02
CA LEU A 125 5.12 -13.81 2.05
C LEU A 125 4.72 -12.52 1.30
N ARG A 126 3.47 -12.44 0.83
CA ARG A 126 2.96 -11.25 0.13
C ARG A 126 2.86 -10.04 1.05
N ILE A 127 2.46 -10.24 2.31
CA ILE A 127 2.40 -9.16 3.31
C ILE A 127 3.80 -8.60 3.57
N ILE A 128 4.78 -9.47 3.78
CA ILE A 128 6.17 -9.04 3.99
C ILE A 128 6.68 -8.31 2.75
N LEU A 129 6.53 -8.92 1.56
CA LEU A 129 7.06 -8.40 0.31
C LEU A 129 6.44 -7.04 -0.08
N PHE A 130 5.12 -6.89 0.01
CA PHE A 130 4.45 -5.69 -0.49
C PHE A 130 4.19 -4.64 0.58
N TYR A 131 3.92 -5.04 1.83
CA TYR A 131 3.59 -4.08 2.89
C TYR A 131 4.83 -3.72 3.71
N VAL A 132 5.50 -4.72 4.30
CA VAL A 132 6.62 -4.47 5.21
C VAL A 132 7.80 -3.85 4.45
N CYS A 133 8.17 -4.39 3.28
CA CYS A 133 9.25 -3.82 2.48
C CYS A 133 8.93 -2.40 2.00
N THR A 134 7.71 -2.14 1.52
CA THR A 134 7.33 -0.80 1.07
C THR A 134 7.35 0.22 2.21
N LEU A 135 6.81 -0.14 3.39
CA LEU A 135 6.87 0.71 4.57
C LEU A 135 8.31 0.93 5.04
N ALA A 136 9.17 -0.10 4.99
CA ALA A 136 10.58 0.05 5.36
C ALA A 136 11.32 1.01 4.42
N VAL A 137 11.11 0.90 3.10
CA VAL A 137 11.68 1.83 2.11
C VAL A 137 11.19 3.25 2.36
N LEU A 138 9.89 3.40 2.59
CA LEU A 138 9.23 4.68 2.77
C LEU A 138 9.63 5.35 4.09
N MET A 139 9.77 4.59 5.18
CA MET A 139 10.28 5.07 6.47
C MET A 139 11.79 5.30 6.50
N ALA A 140 12.56 4.62 5.64
CA ALA A 140 13.97 4.93 5.47
C ALA A 140 14.15 6.31 4.83
N ILE A 141 13.29 6.69 3.88
CA ILE A 141 13.36 7.98 3.18
C ILE A 141 12.69 9.10 3.99
N PHE A 142 11.47 8.87 4.48
CA PHE A 142 10.68 9.85 5.21
C PHE A 142 10.56 9.45 6.68
N PRO A 143 10.95 10.33 7.61
CA PRO A 143 10.83 10.03 9.02
C PRO A 143 9.36 9.92 9.41
N TRP A 144 9.04 8.95 10.26
CA TRP A 144 7.66 8.55 10.52
C TRP A 144 6.79 9.65 11.13
N ASN A 145 7.42 10.60 11.80
CA ASN A 145 6.78 11.76 12.41
C ASN A 145 6.32 12.82 11.39
N SER A 146 6.75 12.73 10.13
CA SER A 146 6.43 13.69 9.07
C SER A 146 5.36 13.17 8.10
N PHE A 147 4.79 11.99 8.36
CA PHE A 147 3.71 11.44 7.54
C PHE A 147 2.44 12.27 7.66
N GLY A 148 1.96 12.77 6.51
CA GLY A 148 0.67 13.46 6.40
C GLY A 148 0.75 14.99 6.24
N GLU A 149 1.92 15.60 6.42
CA GLU A 149 2.07 17.06 6.29
C GLU A 149 2.23 17.53 4.83
N GLN A 150 2.82 16.69 3.96
CA GLN A 150 3.21 17.08 2.59
C GLN A 150 2.51 16.27 1.48
N GLY A 151 1.39 15.61 1.79
CA GLY A 151 0.65 14.76 0.85
C GLY A 151 1.06 13.28 0.93
N SER A 152 0.69 12.51 -0.10
CA SER A 152 0.93 11.06 -0.13
C SER A 152 2.44 10.77 -0.23
N PRO A 153 3.04 10.05 0.73
CA PRO A 153 4.48 9.75 0.70
C PRO A 153 4.90 8.97 -0.54
N PHE A 154 3.97 8.21 -1.13
CA PHE A 154 4.17 7.52 -2.40
C PHE A 154 4.40 8.49 -3.57
N VAL A 155 3.67 9.60 -3.59
CA VAL A 155 3.81 10.65 -4.61
C VAL A 155 5.13 11.39 -4.41
N LEU A 156 5.53 11.64 -3.16
CA LEU A 156 6.77 12.32 -2.82
C LEU A 156 8.03 11.56 -3.27
N ILE A 157 8.01 10.22 -3.27
CA ILE A 157 9.12 9.40 -3.79
C ILE A 157 9.35 9.67 -5.28
N PHE A 158 8.28 9.68 -6.09
CA PHE A 158 8.40 9.91 -7.54
C PHE A 158 8.67 11.36 -7.90
N ASP A 159 8.13 12.30 -7.12
CA ASP A 159 8.42 13.72 -7.27
C ASP A 159 9.90 14.01 -6.97
N GLY A 160 10.44 13.42 -5.90
CA GLY A 160 11.86 13.53 -5.53
C GLY A 160 12.83 12.94 -6.55
N LEU A 161 12.39 11.94 -7.34
CA LEU A 161 13.16 11.38 -8.46
C LEU A 161 13.05 12.19 -9.75
N GLY A 162 12.26 13.26 -9.78
CA GLY A 162 12.03 14.06 -10.99
C GLY A 162 11.20 13.32 -12.03
N ILE A 163 10.24 12.48 -11.61
CA ILE A 163 9.26 11.83 -12.49
C ILE A 163 7.83 12.36 -12.18
N PRO A 164 7.49 13.60 -12.58
CA PRO A 164 6.19 14.21 -12.27
C PRO A 164 5.00 13.44 -12.85
N ALA A 165 5.21 12.76 -13.99
CA ALA A 165 4.18 11.95 -14.63
C ALA A 165 3.75 10.78 -13.73
N ALA A 166 4.70 10.10 -13.07
CA ALA A 166 4.39 9.01 -12.15
C ALA A 166 3.73 9.52 -10.86
N ALA A 167 4.21 10.66 -10.34
CA ALA A 167 3.61 11.34 -9.20
C ALA A 167 2.13 11.72 -9.45
N THR A 168 1.81 12.16 -10.68
CA THR A 168 0.45 12.53 -11.07
C THR A 168 -0.47 11.32 -11.21
N VAL A 169 0.01 10.20 -11.75
CA VAL A 169 -0.79 8.97 -11.92
C VAL A 169 -1.13 8.31 -10.58
N LEU A 170 -0.28 8.47 -9.57
CA LEU A 170 -0.46 7.88 -8.24
C LEU A 170 -1.27 8.74 -7.26
N ASN A 171 -1.51 10.01 -7.60
CA ASN A 171 -2.24 10.99 -6.79
C ASN A 171 -3.70 11.07 -7.21
#